data_AF-A0A7K4MNR3-F1
#
_entry.id   AF-A0A7K4MNR3-F1
#
_cell.length_a   1.000
_cell.length_b   1.000
_cell.length_c   1.000
_cell.angle_alpha   90.00
_cell.angle_beta   90.00
_cell.angle_gamma   90.00
#
_symmetry.space_group_name_H-M   'P 1'
#
loop_
_entity.id
_entity.type
_entity.pdbx_description
1 polymer ?
#
loop_
_entity_poly.entity_id
_entity_poly.type
_entity_poly.pdbx_seq_one_letter_code
_entity_poly.pdbx_strand_id
1 'polypeptide(L)'
;RLVKVQVGITSNKNASDDSMIHVLKEDYIWNFPINAPLSMRDDDITKITANPGDEIEITLDVTDDKSVHLLPISGIYTNFMERPNNMNLFYANNFDNLKQTSTSFYEWYRNHDDVAYDYADTVTWSNPAISYTQFPVTSETRFYLLNDERVIEHFVISFKMKFTDSMKPSQIWVSAADYYGQTFKVPLPLTLEILGDEPLDFTSHLNQKVLGYFNEPVLLSMLYQWSQSSQDVSELSSILGVDGELPQWTANLATWTVEEKITSGEMIIAIEHVINQ
;
A
#
# COMPACT_ATOMS: atom_id res chain seq x y z
N ARG A 1 22.70 -7.37 -12.85
CA ARG A 1 23.06 -6.36 -11.84
C ARG A 1 22.03 -5.24 -11.85
N LEU A 2 21.53 -4.82 -10.68
CA LEU A 2 20.66 -3.64 -10.57
C LEU A 2 21.52 -2.36 -10.64
N VAL A 3 21.17 -1.41 -11.51
CA VAL A 3 21.92 -0.16 -11.70
C VAL A 3 21.12 1.09 -11.38
N LYS A 4 19.79 1.05 -11.52
CA LYS A 4 18.92 2.14 -11.12
C LYS A 4 17.56 1.59 -10.69
N VAL A 5 16.95 2.28 -9.72
CA VAL A 5 15.56 2.10 -9.34
C VAL A 5 14.87 3.46 -9.41
N GLN A 6 13.67 3.49 -9.98
CA GLN A 6 12.80 4.65 -9.96
C GLN A 6 11.44 4.24 -9.41
N VAL A 7 10.91 5.02 -8.46
CA VAL A 7 9.56 4.84 -7.92
C VAL A 7 8.74 6.05 -8.28
N GLY A 8 7.60 5.83 -8.93
CA GLY A 8 6.61 6.85 -9.24
C GLY A 8 5.30 6.56 -8.50
N ILE A 9 4.70 7.57 -7.88
CA ILE A 9 3.34 7.49 -7.32
C ILE A 9 2.45 8.42 -8.11
N THR A 10 1.32 7.92 -8.57
CA THR A 10 0.31 8.70 -9.28
C THR A 10 -1.01 8.64 -8.51
N SER A 11 -1.39 9.76 -7.90
CA SER A 11 -2.66 9.86 -7.18
C SER A 11 -3.75 10.42 -8.09
N ASN A 12 -4.89 9.74 -8.15
CA ASN A 12 -6.11 10.24 -8.79
C ASN A 12 -7.05 10.78 -7.72
N LYS A 13 -6.75 11.94 -7.15
CA LYS A 13 -7.69 12.60 -6.24
C LYS A 13 -8.79 13.27 -7.08
N ASN A 14 -10.03 12.84 -6.91
CA ASN A 14 -11.17 13.69 -7.22
C ASN A 14 -11.14 14.81 -6.17
N ALA A 15 -10.71 16.01 -6.58
CA ALA A 15 -10.92 17.18 -5.73
C ALA A 15 -12.43 17.30 -5.52
N SER A 16 -12.86 17.23 -4.27
CA SER A 16 -14.22 17.63 -3.92
C SER A 16 -14.40 19.05 -4.44
N ASP A 17 -15.29 19.21 -5.42
CA ASP A 17 -15.85 20.48 -5.92
C ASP A 17 -15.23 21.16 -7.16
N ASP A 18 -14.42 20.49 -7.99
CA ASP A 18 -14.29 20.94 -9.38
C ASP A 18 -13.96 19.77 -10.33
N SER A 19 -14.49 19.85 -11.55
CA SER A 19 -14.46 18.82 -12.60
C SER A 19 -13.07 18.49 -13.20
N MET A 20 -11.99 18.73 -12.45
CA MET A 20 -10.59 18.55 -12.84
C MET A 20 -9.94 17.41 -12.04
N ILE A 21 -9.49 16.36 -12.74
CA ILE A 21 -8.63 15.32 -12.17
C ILE A 21 -7.25 15.96 -11.88
N HIS A 22 -6.90 16.12 -10.60
CA HIS A 22 -5.55 16.51 -10.22
C HIS A 22 -4.68 15.26 -10.11
N VAL A 23 -3.84 15.05 -11.12
CA VAL A 23 -2.81 14.00 -11.10
C VAL A 23 -1.60 14.53 -10.35
N LEU A 24 -1.42 14.10 -9.10
CA LEU A 24 -0.19 14.33 -8.36
C LEU A 24 0.80 13.21 -8.69
N LYS A 25 2.03 13.60 -9.08
CA LYS A 25 3.10 12.65 -9.37
C LYS A 25 4.31 12.94 -8.48
N GLU A 26 4.70 11.94 -7.70
CA GLU A 26 5.95 11.95 -6.91
C GLU A 26 6.91 10.93 -7.51
N ASP A 27 8.19 11.32 -7.68
CA ASP A 27 9.22 10.46 -8.27
C ASP A 27 10.47 10.39 -7.36
N TYR A 28 10.95 9.18 -7.12
CA TYR A 28 12.16 8.89 -6.35
C TYR A 28 13.14 8.08 -7.21
N ILE A 29 14.44 8.39 -7.15
CA ILE A 29 15.46 7.74 -7.99
C ILE A 29 16.68 7.38 -7.15
N TRP A 30 17.12 6.12 -7.26
CA TRP A 30 18.38 5.63 -6.72
C TRP A 30 19.24 5.05 -7.82
N ASN A 31 20.53 5.42 -7.84
CA ASN A 31 21.52 4.88 -8.76
C ASN A 31 22.53 4.04 -7.99
N PHE A 32 22.84 2.85 -8.49
CA PHE A 32 23.67 1.87 -7.80
C PHE A 32 25.05 1.77 -8.46
N PRO A 33 26.13 1.92 -7.68
CA PRO A 33 27.48 1.78 -8.20
C PRO A 33 27.76 0.33 -8.61
N ILE A 34 28.16 0.15 -9.88
CA ILE A 34 28.41 -1.16 -10.50
C ILE A 34 29.54 -1.95 -9.82
N ASN A 35 30.40 -1.26 -9.07
CA ASN A 35 31.56 -1.83 -8.37
C ASN A 35 31.33 -2.08 -6.86
N ALA A 36 30.17 -1.70 -6.33
CA ALA A 36 29.79 -1.96 -4.94
C ALA A 36 28.36 -2.49 -4.92
N PRO A 37 28.14 -3.73 -5.41
CA PRO A 37 26.85 -4.12 -5.98
C PRO A 37 25.73 -4.33 -4.96
N LEU A 38 26.00 -4.35 -3.66
CA LEU A 38 25.04 -4.84 -2.66
C LEU A 38 25.18 -4.19 -1.27
N SER A 39 25.94 -3.11 -1.13
CA SER A 39 25.99 -2.40 0.15
C SER A 39 24.86 -1.39 0.20
N MET A 40 23.64 -1.91 0.36
CA MET A 40 22.57 -1.13 0.95
C MET A 40 22.99 -0.88 2.40
N ARG A 41 23.69 0.24 2.62
CA ARG A 41 23.92 0.69 3.99
C ARG A 41 22.55 1.06 4.53
N ASP A 42 22.16 0.38 5.61
CA ASP A 42 20.91 0.52 6.36
C ASP A 42 20.60 1.94 6.86
N ASP A 43 21.44 2.94 6.54
CA ASP A 43 21.46 4.22 7.24
C ASP A 43 20.50 5.27 6.64
N ASP A 44 20.04 5.13 5.39
CA ASP A 44 19.13 6.09 4.72
C ASP A 44 17.94 5.39 4.01
N ILE A 45 16.99 4.86 4.80
CA ILE A 45 15.73 4.30 4.27
C ILE A 45 14.72 5.43 4.03
N THR A 46 14.29 5.59 2.77
CA THR A 46 13.28 6.58 2.40
C THR A 46 11.88 6.08 2.75
N LYS A 47 11.14 6.81 3.58
CA LYS A 47 9.73 6.50 3.85
C LYS A 47 8.87 7.07 2.74
N ILE A 48 8.07 6.21 2.11
CA ILE A 48 7.15 6.57 1.05
C ILE A 48 5.73 6.22 1.50
N THR A 49 4.82 7.17 1.35
CA THR A 49 3.40 7.01 1.70
C THR A 49 2.55 7.19 0.45
N ALA A 50 1.54 6.35 0.27
CA ALA A 50 0.51 6.49 -0.77
C ALA A 50 -0.87 6.25 -0.16
N ASN A 51 -1.94 6.60 -0.88
CA ASN A 51 -3.32 6.31 -0.45
C ASN A 51 -3.88 5.09 -1.21
N PRO A 52 -4.91 4.40 -0.68
CA PRO A 52 -5.67 3.41 -1.41
C PRO A 52 -6.14 3.96 -2.77
N GLY A 53 -5.93 3.17 -3.82
CA GLY A 53 -6.24 3.52 -5.20
C GLY A 53 -5.14 4.27 -5.96
N ASP A 54 -4.12 4.81 -5.27
CA ASP A 54 -2.97 5.43 -5.94
C ASP A 54 -2.19 4.37 -6.76
N GLU A 55 -1.76 4.73 -7.97
CA GLU A 55 -0.92 3.86 -8.79
C GLU A 55 0.55 4.01 -8.37
N ILE A 56 1.16 2.91 -7.96
CA ILE A 56 2.57 2.85 -7.59
C ILE A 56 3.31 2.09 -8.68
N GLU A 57 4.30 2.75 -9.29
CA GLU A 57 5.15 2.20 -10.33
C GLU A 57 6.59 2.10 -9.83
N ILE A 58 7.15 0.88 -9.83
CA ILE A 58 8.55 0.63 -9.48
C ILE A 58 9.28 0.12 -10.70
N THR A 59 10.17 0.95 -11.23
CA THR A 59 10.98 0.67 -12.41
C THR A 59 12.38 0.26 -12.01
N LEU A 60 12.79 -0.92 -12.46
CA LEU A 60 14.12 -1.47 -12.30
C LEU A 60 14.89 -1.32 -13.60
N ASP A 61 16.14 -0.87 -13.50
CA ASP A 61 17.10 -0.87 -14.59
C ASP A 61 18.22 -1.87 -14.26
N VAL A 62 18.34 -2.90 -15.10
CA VAL A 62 19.23 -4.04 -14.90
C VAL A 62 20.18 -4.17 -16.07
N THR A 63 21.46 -4.34 -15.76
CA THR A 63 22.51 -4.67 -16.73
C THR A 63 23.06 -6.06 -16.47
N ASP A 64 23.67 -6.67 -17.48
CA ASP A 64 24.25 -8.00 -17.38
C ASP A 64 25.60 -8.03 -18.12
N ASP A 65 26.51 -8.92 -17.71
CA ASP A 65 27.76 -9.15 -18.47
C ASP A 65 27.52 -10.08 -19.67
N LYS A 66 26.32 -10.63 -19.79
CA LYS A 66 25.74 -11.27 -20.98
C LYS A 66 24.68 -10.37 -21.59
N SER A 67 24.04 -10.85 -22.65
CA SER A 67 22.91 -10.10 -23.20
C SER A 67 21.74 -10.09 -22.21
N VAL A 68 21.20 -8.91 -21.94
CA VAL A 68 20.01 -8.74 -21.09
C VAL A 68 18.76 -9.35 -21.76
N HIS A 69 18.83 -9.64 -23.05
CA HIS A 69 17.85 -10.45 -23.77
C HIS A 69 17.87 -11.93 -23.37
N LEU A 70 18.67 -12.34 -22.40
CA LEU A 70 18.65 -13.70 -21.85
C LEU A 70 18.09 -13.78 -20.42
N LEU A 71 17.82 -12.64 -19.76
CA LEU A 71 17.26 -12.60 -18.40
C LEU A 71 15.92 -13.36 -18.33
N PRO A 72 15.80 -14.48 -17.60
CA PRO A 72 14.60 -15.31 -17.60
C PRO A 72 13.48 -14.79 -16.70
N ILE A 73 13.81 -14.08 -15.62
CA ILE A 73 12.86 -13.72 -14.55
C ILE A 73 13.26 -12.40 -13.87
N SER A 74 12.25 -11.64 -13.45
CA SER A 74 12.39 -10.54 -12.48
C SER A 74 11.16 -10.48 -11.60
N GLY A 75 11.31 -10.08 -10.34
CA GLY A 75 10.20 -10.01 -9.40
C GLY A 75 10.29 -8.85 -8.42
N ILE A 76 9.13 -8.54 -7.84
CA ILE A 76 8.94 -7.54 -6.78
C ILE A 76 8.12 -8.16 -5.65
N TYR A 77 8.52 -7.89 -4.42
CA TYR A 77 7.93 -8.49 -3.22
C TYR A 77 7.73 -7.42 -2.14
N THR A 78 6.58 -7.44 -1.49
CA THR A 78 6.25 -6.52 -0.39
C THR A 78 5.34 -7.20 0.63
N ASN A 79 4.84 -6.43 1.60
CA ASN A 79 3.93 -6.86 2.64
C ASN A 79 4.49 -8.04 3.44
N PHE A 80 5.75 -7.92 3.86
CA PHE A 80 6.43 -8.93 4.67
C PHE A 80 5.84 -8.99 6.08
N MET A 81 5.41 -10.18 6.49
CA MET A 81 4.87 -10.44 7.83
C MET A 81 5.13 -11.88 8.28
N GLU A 82 4.82 -12.19 9.54
CA GLU A 82 4.76 -13.59 9.96
C GLU A 82 3.74 -14.35 9.09
N ARG A 83 4.15 -15.51 8.56
CA ARG A 83 3.35 -16.26 7.57
C ARG A 83 1.96 -16.59 8.13
N PRO A 84 0.87 -16.14 7.48
CA PRO A 84 -0.47 -16.53 7.88
C PRO A 84 -0.66 -18.06 7.79
N ASN A 85 -1.33 -18.66 8.78
CA ASN A 85 -1.47 -20.12 8.86
C ASN A 85 -2.25 -20.72 7.68
N ASN A 86 -3.20 -19.97 7.14
CA ASN A 86 -4.03 -20.30 5.98
C ASN A 86 -3.41 -19.84 4.64
N MET A 87 -2.22 -19.24 4.63
CA MET A 87 -1.52 -18.89 3.39
C MET A 87 -1.15 -20.15 2.61
N ASN A 88 -1.36 -20.13 1.30
CA ASN A 88 -0.99 -21.25 0.43
C ASN A 88 0.54 -21.47 0.46
N LEU A 89 0.95 -22.69 0.84
CA LEU A 89 2.36 -23.05 0.97
C LEU A 89 3.14 -22.99 -0.35
N PHE A 90 2.47 -23.07 -1.49
CA PHE A 90 3.12 -22.91 -2.80
C PHE A 90 3.72 -21.51 -2.98
N TYR A 91 3.05 -20.48 -2.47
CA TYR A 91 3.47 -19.07 -2.59
C TYR A 91 4.24 -18.56 -1.35
N ALA A 92 4.33 -19.36 -0.28
CA ALA A 92 4.97 -18.98 0.98
C ALA A 92 6.49 -19.28 1.01
N ASN A 93 7.20 -18.85 -0.03
CA ASN A 93 8.64 -19.13 -0.23
C ASN A 93 9.49 -17.86 -0.38
N ASN A 94 8.88 -16.68 -0.30
CA ASN A 94 9.53 -15.39 -0.49
C ASN A 94 9.82 -14.72 0.86
N PHE A 95 11.03 -14.91 1.38
CA PHE A 95 11.42 -14.41 2.70
C PHE A 95 12.27 -13.12 2.65
N ASP A 96 12.13 -12.29 3.67
CA ASP A 96 13.08 -11.21 3.97
C ASP A 96 14.23 -11.71 4.88
N ASN A 97 15.10 -10.78 5.30
CA ASN A 97 16.21 -11.07 6.20
C ASN A 97 15.77 -11.51 7.61
N LEU A 98 14.55 -11.16 8.03
CA LEU A 98 13.95 -11.54 9.31
C LEU A 98 13.15 -12.84 9.23
N LYS A 99 13.14 -13.51 8.06
CA LYS A 99 12.35 -14.71 7.75
C LYS A 99 10.83 -14.48 7.77
N GLN A 100 10.40 -13.23 7.67
CA GLN A 100 9.02 -12.88 7.37
C GLN A 100 8.73 -13.25 5.92
N THR A 101 7.49 -13.64 5.65
CA THR A 101 7.04 -14.06 4.32
C THR A 101 6.37 -12.89 3.62
N SER A 102 6.76 -12.62 2.38
CA SER A 102 6.04 -11.69 1.51
C SER A 102 4.64 -12.22 1.24
N THR A 103 3.65 -11.38 1.49
CA THR A 103 2.25 -11.74 1.26
C THR A 103 1.67 -11.15 -0.02
N SER A 104 2.39 -10.24 -0.68
CA SER A 104 2.02 -9.65 -1.96
C SER A 104 3.25 -9.51 -2.87
N PHE A 105 3.22 -10.12 -4.06
CA PHE A 105 4.34 -10.10 -5.00
C PHE A 105 3.90 -10.28 -6.46
N TYR A 106 4.80 -9.88 -7.37
CA TYR A 106 4.69 -10.15 -8.80
C TYR A 106 6.01 -10.73 -9.31
N GLU A 107 5.94 -11.83 -10.05
CA GLU A 107 7.06 -12.44 -10.73
C GLU A 107 6.79 -12.49 -12.22
N TRP A 108 7.60 -11.75 -12.98
CA TRP A 108 7.59 -11.77 -14.44
C TRP A 108 8.47 -12.89 -14.96
N TYR A 109 7.94 -13.68 -15.89
CA TYR A 109 8.70 -14.72 -16.58
C TYR A 109 8.75 -14.44 -18.08
N ARG A 110 9.94 -14.54 -18.67
CA ARG A 110 10.09 -14.31 -20.11
C ARG A 110 9.32 -15.32 -20.97
N ASN A 111 9.39 -16.59 -20.57
CA ASN A 111 8.95 -17.73 -21.39
C ASN A 111 7.79 -18.50 -20.75
N HIS A 112 7.22 -17.98 -19.67
CA HIS A 112 6.12 -18.59 -18.92
C HIS A 112 5.13 -17.52 -18.50
N ASP A 113 3.97 -17.94 -18.01
CA ASP A 113 3.00 -17.02 -17.45
C ASP A 113 3.55 -16.35 -16.19
N ASP A 114 3.25 -15.06 -16.06
CA ASP A 114 3.57 -14.29 -14.88
C ASP A 114 2.79 -14.79 -13.67
N VAL A 115 3.35 -14.58 -12.48
CA VAL A 115 2.70 -14.90 -11.21
C VAL A 115 2.48 -13.61 -10.44
N ALA A 116 1.22 -13.17 -10.39
CA ALA A 116 0.76 -12.17 -9.44
C ALA A 116 0.11 -12.90 -8.26
N TYR A 117 0.60 -12.63 -7.05
CA TYR A 117 0.07 -13.20 -5.84
C TYR A 117 -0.20 -12.11 -4.81
N ASP A 118 -1.35 -12.20 -4.18
CA ASP A 118 -1.69 -11.41 -3.02
C ASP A 118 -2.54 -12.25 -2.07
N TYR A 119 -2.11 -12.35 -0.82
CA TYR A 119 -2.78 -13.15 0.20
C TYR A 119 -4.04 -12.45 0.75
N ALA A 120 -4.01 -11.12 0.82
CA ALA A 120 -5.08 -10.34 1.46
C ALA A 120 -6.19 -9.91 0.49
N ASP A 121 -6.02 -10.17 -0.82
CA ASP A 121 -6.87 -9.66 -1.90
C ASP A 121 -7.05 -8.13 -1.86
N THR A 122 -6.02 -7.41 -1.44
CA THR A 122 -5.95 -5.95 -1.37
C THR A 122 -5.02 -5.32 -2.40
N VAL A 123 -4.23 -6.10 -3.15
CA VAL A 123 -3.29 -5.62 -4.16
C VAL A 123 -3.72 -6.05 -5.55
N THR A 124 -3.91 -5.08 -6.43
CA THR A 124 -4.12 -5.33 -7.86
C THR A 124 -2.85 -4.98 -8.63
N TRP A 125 -2.42 -5.91 -9.48
CA TRP A 125 -1.22 -5.77 -10.30
C TRP A 125 -1.59 -5.51 -11.75
N SER A 126 -0.80 -4.68 -12.43
CA SER A 126 -0.84 -4.59 -13.90
C SER A 126 0.36 -5.31 -14.50
N ASN A 127 0.19 -5.78 -15.75
CA ASN A 127 1.30 -6.37 -16.49
C ASN A 127 2.48 -5.40 -16.56
N PRO A 128 3.71 -5.89 -16.35
CA PRO A 128 4.88 -5.03 -16.34
C PRO A 128 5.16 -4.45 -17.72
N ALA A 129 5.59 -3.19 -17.75
CA ALA A 129 6.13 -2.59 -18.96
C ALA A 129 7.62 -2.96 -19.08
N ILE A 130 8.04 -3.46 -20.25
CA ILE A 130 9.40 -3.93 -20.48
C ILE A 130 10.01 -3.19 -21.66
N SER A 131 11.25 -2.74 -21.52
CA SER A 131 12.03 -2.19 -22.62
C SER A 131 13.49 -2.61 -22.54
N TYR A 132 14.15 -2.60 -23.70
CA TYR A 132 15.56 -2.91 -23.86
C TYR A 132 16.24 -1.68 -24.48
N THR A 133 17.30 -1.21 -23.86
CA THR A 133 18.06 -0.05 -24.36
C THR A 133 19.51 -0.41 -24.55
N GLN A 134 20.05 -0.13 -25.73
CA GLN A 134 21.48 -0.27 -26.02
C GLN A 134 22.14 1.11 -26.04
N PHE A 135 23.28 1.25 -25.37
CA PHE A 135 24.05 2.50 -25.34
C PHE A 135 25.29 2.42 -26.23
N PRO A 136 25.72 3.55 -26.84
CA PRO A 136 26.92 3.60 -27.65
C PRO A 136 28.16 3.34 -26.80
N VAL A 137 29.09 2.54 -27.34
CA VAL A 137 30.40 2.28 -26.74
C VAL A 137 31.41 3.27 -27.28
N THR A 138 32.12 3.95 -26.38
CA THR A 138 33.16 4.93 -26.72
C THR A 138 34.53 4.43 -26.24
N SER A 139 35.61 5.13 -26.61
CA SER A 139 36.96 4.85 -26.11
C SER A 139 37.11 5.02 -24.60
N GLU A 140 36.17 5.72 -23.94
CA GLU A 140 36.16 5.95 -22.50
C GLU A 140 35.31 4.92 -21.74
N THR A 141 34.54 4.09 -22.46
CA THR A 141 33.71 3.05 -21.86
C THR A 141 34.58 2.02 -21.15
N ARG A 142 34.30 1.82 -19.85
CA ARG A 142 35.04 0.86 -19.03
C ARG A 142 34.64 -0.56 -19.40
N PHE A 143 35.63 -1.45 -19.55
CA PHE A 143 35.43 -2.82 -20.04
C PHE A 143 34.42 -3.62 -19.21
N TYR A 144 34.36 -3.42 -17.89
CA TYR A 144 33.43 -4.15 -17.01
C TYR A 144 31.95 -3.75 -17.16
N LEU A 145 31.65 -2.72 -17.97
CA LEU A 145 30.28 -2.30 -18.30
C LEU A 145 29.75 -3.00 -19.55
N LEU A 146 30.62 -3.68 -20.29
CA LEU A 146 30.29 -4.32 -21.55
C LEU A 146 29.84 -5.75 -21.31
N ASN A 147 28.86 -6.20 -22.09
CA ASN A 147 28.55 -7.60 -22.19
C ASN A 147 29.55 -8.35 -23.10
N ASP A 148 29.38 -9.67 -23.24
CA ASP A 148 30.18 -10.51 -24.14
C ASP A 148 30.24 -10.02 -25.61
N GLU A 149 29.19 -9.35 -26.09
CA GLU A 149 29.10 -8.77 -27.43
C GLU A 149 29.76 -7.39 -27.53
N ARG A 150 30.40 -6.93 -26.45
CA ARG A 150 31.05 -5.62 -26.32
C ARG A 150 30.11 -4.45 -26.51
N VAL A 151 28.86 -4.60 -26.07
CA VAL A 151 27.85 -3.53 -26.04
C VAL A 151 27.37 -3.30 -24.61
N ILE A 152 26.73 -2.16 -24.37
CA ILE A 152 26.07 -1.86 -23.10
C ILE A 152 24.57 -2.04 -23.35
N GLU A 153 23.95 -2.99 -22.66
CA GLU A 153 22.50 -3.23 -22.74
C GLU A 153 21.85 -3.09 -21.36
N HIS A 154 20.66 -2.51 -21.36
CA HIS A 154 19.83 -2.32 -20.18
C HIS A 154 18.50 -3.00 -20.41
N PHE A 155 18.08 -3.81 -19.44
CA PHE A 155 16.72 -4.31 -19.31
C PHE A 155 15.99 -3.46 -18.28
N VAL A 156 14.96 -2.76 -18.74
CA VAL A 156 14.12 -1.91 -17.90
C VAL A 156 12.75 -2.56 -17.75
N ILE A 157 12.35 -2.83 -16.52
CA ILE A 157 11.04 -3.41 -16.19
C ILE A 157 10.32 -2.54 -15.16
N SER A 158 9.06 -2.23 -15.39
CA SER A 158 8.22 -1.41 -14.51
C SER A 158 7.06 -2.24 -13.96
N PHE A 159 7.07 -2.48 -12.66
CA PHE A 159 5.97 -3.14 -11.93
C PHE A 159 4.98 -2.10 -11.46
N LYS A 160 3.69 -2.35 -11.69
CA LYS A 160 2.61 -1.44 -11.30
C LYS A 160 1.63 -2.13 -10.37
N MET A 161 1.32 -1.47 -9.28
CA MET A 161 0.38 -1.97 -8.28
C MET A 161 -0.53 -0.88 -7.74
N LYS A 162 -1.72 -1.29 -7.31
CA LYS A 162 -2.66 -0.46 -6.54
C LYS A 162 -3.14 -1.25 -5.34
N PHE A 163 -3.14 -0.58 -4.19
CA PHE A 163 -3.68 -1.13 -2.96
C PHE A 163 -5.11 -0.63 -2.78
N THR A 164 -6.02 -1.49 -2.36
CA THR A 164 -7.42 -1.14 -2.06
C THR A 164 -7.64 -0.87 -0.58
N ASP A 165 -6.69 -1.23 0.28
CA ASP A 165 -6.75 -1.05 1.73
C ASP A 165 -5.39 -0.54 2.25
N SER A 166 -5.39 -0.12 3.51
CA SER A 166 -4.22 0.26 4.27
C SER A 166 -3.18 -0.85 4.33
N MET A 167 -1.91 -0.44 4.40
CA MET A 167 -0.77 -1.34 4.57
C MET A 167 0.23 -0.67 5.48
N LYS A 168 0.58 -1.35 6.58
CA LYS A 168 1.67 -0.90 7.47
C LYS A 168 2.97 -0.75 6.68
N PRO A 169 3.90 0.12 7.14
CA PRO A 169 5.19 0.29 6.50
C PRO A 169 5.87 -1.06 6.23
N SER A 170 6.14 -1.36 4.97
CA SER A 170 6.78 -2.59 4.53
C SER A 170 7.95 -2.30 3.61
N GLN A 171 9.02 -3.08 3.74
CA GLN A 171 10.15 -3.01 2.83
C GLN A 171 9.77 -3.62 1.48
N ILE A 172 10.24 -3.01 0.39
CA ILE A 172 10.08 -3.58 -0.95
C ILE A 172 11.37 -4.30 -1.32
N TRP A 173 11.23 -5.52 -1.84
CA TRP A 173 12.33 -6.33 -2.33
C TRP A 173 12.17 -6.55 -3.83
N VAL A 174 13.29 -6.66 -4.52
CA VAL A 174 13.34 -6.91 -5.95
C VAL A 174 14.30 -8.04 -6.27
N SER A 175 14.01 -8.78 -7.32
CA SER A 175 14.85 -9.86 -7.81
C SER A 175 15.03 -9.80 -9.33
N ALA A 176 16.14 -10.35 -9.78
CA ALA A 176 16.29 -10.82 -11.15
C ALA A 176 17.28 -12.00 -11.16
N ALA A 177 17.14 -12.86 -12.16
CA ALA A 177 18.14 -13.88 -12.47
C ALA A 177 18.73 -13.61 -13.85
N ASP A 178 19.96 -14.07 -14.05
CA ASP A 178 20.54 -14.25 -15.37
C ASP A 178 20.18 -15.63 -15.95
N TYR A 179 20.57 -15.85 -17.20
CA TYR A 179 20.34 -17.13 -17.90
C TYR A 179 21.10 -18.31 -17.27
N TYR A 180 22.20 -18.03 -16.57
CA TYR A 180 23.08 -19.03 -15.96
C TYR A 180 22.73 -19.32 -14.48
N GLY A 181 21.66 -18.72 -13.97
CA GLY A 181 21.16 -18.92 -12.61
C GLY A 181 21.82 -18.02 -11.55
N GLN A 182 22.67 -17.07 -11.92
CA GLN A 182 23.11 -16.02 -10.99
C GLN A 182 21.92 -15.12 -10.70
N THR A 183 21.64 -14.90 -9.42
CA THR A 183 20.48 -14.14 -8.99
C THR A 183 20.91 -13.03 -8.05
N PHE A 184 20.11 -11.97 -8.01
CA PHE A 184 20.04 -11.11 -6.85
C PHE A 184 18.61 -11.09 -6.34
N LYS A 185 18.47 -10.98 -5.02
CA LYS A 185 17.22 -10.66 -4.34
C LYS A 185 17.58 -9.73 -3.19
N VAL A 186 17.19 -8.47 -3.32
CA VAL A 186 17.68 -7.39 -2.46
C VAL A 186 16.52 -6.51 -2.01
N PRO A 187 16.58 -5.93 -0.80
CA PRO A 187 15.66 -4.87 -0.45
C PRO A 187 15.88 -3.63 -1.34
N LEU A 188 14.95 -2.69 -1.32
CA LEU A 188 15.12 -1.34 -1.85
C LEU A 188 15.37 -0.37 -0.69
N PRO A 189 16.04 0.78 -0.92
CA PRO A 189 16.33 1.79 0.11
C PRO A 189 15.09 2.62 0.48
N LEU A 190 13.95 1.95 0.62
CA LEU A 190 12.67 2.55 0.93
C LEU A 190 11.75 1.60 1.71
N THR A 191 10.79 2.19 2.41
CA THR A 191 9.60 1.51 2.90
C THR A 191 8.38 2.16 2.26
N LEU A 192 7.39 1.34 1.90
CA LEU A 192 6.10 1.78 1.42
C LEU A 192 5.07 1.60 2.52
N GLU A 193 4.26 2.62 2.74
CA GLU A 193 3.07 2.60 3.59
C GLU A 193 1.87 3.04 2.76
N ILE A 194 0.77 2.31 2.89
CA ILE A 194 -0.52 2.73 2.30
C ILE A 194 -1.36 3.27 3.44
N LEU A 195 -1.57 4.58 3.39
CA LEU A 195 -2.36 5.33 4.35
C LEU A 195 -3.82 4.91 4.19
N GLY A 196 -4.33 4.07 5.10
CA GLY A 196 -5.78 3.87 5.17
C GLY A 196 -6.51 5.15 5.48
N ASP A 197 -7.84 5.09 5.43
CA ASP A 197 -8.61 5.92 6.36
C ASP A 197 -8.02 5.68 7.76
N GLU A 198 -7.68 6.74 8.49
CA GLU A 198 -7.18 6.59 9.86
C GLU A 198 -8.14 5.66 10.58
N PRO A 199 -7.68 4.51 11.13
CA PRO A 199 -8.55 3.71 11.96
C PRO A 199 -9.02 4.65 13.06
N LEU A 200 -10.34 4.81 13.17
CA LEU A 200 -10.96 5.67 14.17
C LEU A 200 -10.26 5.41 15.51
N ASP A 201 -9.52 6.39 16.01
CA ASP A 201 -8.82 6.26 17.29
C ASP A 201 -9.84 6.43 18.41
N PHE A 202 -10.45 5.30 18.79
CA PHE A 202 -11.45 5.20 19.85
C PHE A 202 -10.88 5.42 21.26
N THR A 203 -9.56 5.66 21.40
CA THR A 203 -8.91 5.92 22.69
C THR A 203 -8.58 7.41 22.89
N SER A 204 -8.72 8.22 21.84
CA SER A 204 -8.56 9.67 21.91
C SER A 204 -9.77 10.31 22.59
N HIS A 205 -9.68 10.52 23.90
CA HIS A 205 -10.65 11.33 24.67
C HIS A 205 -10.53 12.83 24.38
N LEU A 206 -9.63 13.25 23.47
CA LEU A 206 -9.21 14.65 23.35
C LEU A 206 -10.23 15.55 22.64
N ASN A 207 -11.16 14.97 21.87
CA ASN A 207 -12.18 15.71 21.10
C ASN A 207 -13.60 15.10 21.16
N GLN A 208 -13.88 14.25 22.16
CA GLN A 208 -15.20 13.62 22.28
C GLN A 208 -16.28 14.68 22.58
N LYS A 209 -17.30 14.79 21.70
CA LYS A 209 -18.41 15.75 21.85
C LYS A 209 -19.67 15.11 22.42
N VAL A 210 -19.86 13.81 22.23
CA VAL A 210 -20.89 12.98 22.89
C VAL A 210 -20.41 12.66 24.29
N LEU A 211 -21.18 13.04 25.32
CA LEU A 211 -20.78 12.79 26.70
C LEU A 211 -20.76 11.28 27.00
N GLY A 212 -19.56 10.70 27.12
CA GLY A 212 -19.32 9.28 27.42
C GLY A 212 -19.68 8.81 28.83
N TYR A 213 -20.60 9.47 29.53
CA TYR A 213 -20.94 9.16 30.93
C TYR A 213 -22.15 8.23 31.10
N PHE A 214 -22.78 7.75 30.03
CA PHE A 214 -23.94 6.90 30.20
C PHE A 214 -23.53 5.47 30.56
N ASN A 215 -24.01 5.02 31.71
CA ASN A 215 -24.22 3.59 31.97
C ASN A 215 -25.07 3.05 30.80
N GLU A 216 -24.53 2.12 30.01
CA GLU A 216 -25.15 1.62 28.76
C GLU A 216 -26.63 1.21 28.93
N PRO A 217 -27.02 0.46 30.00
CA PRO A 217 -28.42 0.24 30.35
C PRO A 217 -29.30 1.49 30.45
N VAL A 218 -28.76 2.61 30.95
CA VAL A 218 -29.47 3.88 31.06
C VAL A 218 -29.64 4.52 29.68
N LEU A 219 -28.58 4.53 28.86
CA LEU A 219 -28.66 5.03 27.49
C LEU A 219 -29.69 4.26 26.67
N LEU A 220 -29.64 2.93 26.71
CA LEU A 220 -30.60 2.06 26.01
C LEU A 220 -32.04 2.34 26.48
N SER A 221 -32.25 2.57 27.77
CA SER A 221 -33.59 2.91 28.28
C SER A 221 -34.11 4.26 27.75
N MET A 222 -33.23 5.25 27.61
CA MET A 222 -33.55 6.56 27.05
C MET A 222 -33.82 6.48 25.55
N LEU A 223 -32.99 5.74 24.79
CA LEU A 223 -33.19 5.50 23.36
C LEU A 223 -34.48 4.73 23.09
N TYR A 224 -34.80 3.74 23.93
CA TYR A 224 -36.05 2.99 23.83
C TYR A 224 -37.25 3.93 24.02
N GLN A 225 -37.24 4.79 25.04
CA GLN A 225 -38.31 5.77 25.27
C GLN A 225 -38.43 6.78 24.11
N TRP A 226 -37.30 7.30 23.63
CA TRP A 226 -37.23 8.22 22.48
C TRP A 226 -37.80 7.59 21.20
N SER A 227 -37.50 6.31 20.94
CA SER A 227 -38.01 5.59 19.76
C SER A 227 -39.54 5.45 19.74
N GLN A 228 -40.19 5.55 20.90
CA GLN A 228 -41.65 5.43 21.07
C GLN A 228 -42.37 6.78 21.09
N SER A 229 -41.68 7.90 21.29
CA SER A 229 -42.30 9.21 21.52
C SER A 229 -42.34 10.09 20.26
N SER A 230 -41.19 10.41 19.68
CA SER A 230 -41.06 11.55 18.76
C SER A 230 -40.18 11.28 17.54
N GLN A 231 -39.17 10.39 17.66
CA GLN A 231 -38.05 10.30 16.71
C GLN A 231 -37.42 11.66 16.37
N ASP A 232 -37.53 12.64 17.28
CA ASP A 232 -37.01 13.99 17.10
C ASP A 232 -35.50 13.99 17.37
N VAL A 233 -34.71 14.43 16.39
CA VAL A 233 -33.25 14.48 16.49
C VAL A 233 -32.75 15.54 17.47
N SER A 234 -33.56 16.56 17.80
CA SER A 234 -33.23 17.53 18.86
C SER A 234 -33.27 16.89 20.25
N GLU A 235 -34.22 15.98 20.48
CA GLU A 235 -34.29 15.17 21.70
C GLU A 235 -33.12 14.18 21.76
N LEU A 236 -32.77 13.57 20.62
CA LEU A 236 -31.61 12.68 20.50
C LEU A 236 -30.28 13.41 20.78
N SER A 237 -30.08 14.62 20.25
CA SER A 237 -28.93 15.48 20.58
C SER A 237 -28.81 15.70 22.08
N SER A 238 -29.95 15.96 22.75
CA SER A 238 -30.01 16.18 24.19
C SER A 238 -29.68 14.91 24.99
N ILE A 239 -30.19 13.75 24.56
CA ILE A 239 -29.87 12.43 25.15
C ILE A 239 -28.37 12.13 25.05
N LEU A 240 -27.74 12.47 23.93
CA LEU A 240 -26.32 12.23 23.69
C LEU A 240 -25.41 13.33 24.25
N GLY A 241 -25.97 14.44 24.74
CA GLY A 241 -25.22 15.57 25.25
C GLY A 241 -24.40 16.30 24.19
N VAL A 242 -24.85 16.29 22.93
CA VAL A 242 -24.18 16.93 21.80
C VAL A 242 -24.64 18.39 21.69
N ASP A 243 -23.68 19.31 21.62
CA ASP A 243 -23.94 20.72 21.33
C ASP A 243 -24.25 20.92 19.83
N GLY A 244 -25.53 20.89 19.48
CA GLY A 244 -26.01 21.13 18.11
C GLY A 244 -27.12 20.19 17.66
N GLU A 245 -27.71 20.47 16.50
CA GLU A 245 -28.75 19.62 15.91
C GLU A 245 -28.09 18.48 15.11
N LEU A 246 -28.41 17.24 15.48
CA LEU A 246 -27.91 16.07 14.76
C LEU A 246 -28.62 15.93 13.40
N PRO A 247 -27.92 15.49 12.34
CA PRO A 247 -28.56 15.22 11.06
C PRO A 247 -29.69 14.20 11.19
N GLN A 248 -30.77 14.36 10.40
CA GLN A 248 -31.98 13.52 10.49
C GLN A 248 -31.72 12.00 10.40
N TRP A 249 -30.69 11.60 9.63
CA TRP A 249 -30.37 10.19 9.45
C TRP A 249 -29.82 9.52 10.72
N THR A 250 -29.34 10.29 11.71
CA THR A 250 -28.87 9.74 13.01
C THR A 250 -29.99 9.06 13.79
N ALA A 251 -31.25 9.42 13.54
CA ALA A 251 -32.41 8.72 14.08
C ALA A 251 -32.46 7.23 13.67
N ASN A 252 -31.95 6.89 12.48
CA ASN A 252 -31.87 5.50 12.03
C ASN A 252 -30.86 4.70 12.85
N LEU A 253 -29.72 5.31 13.20
CA LEU A 253 -28.73 4.66 14.05
C LEU A 253 -29.30 4.38 15.44
N ALA A 254 -29.95 5.38 16.05
CA ALA A 254 -30.61 5.21 17.35
C ALA A 254 -31.69 4.11 17.33
N THR A 255 -32.45 4.03 16.23
CA THR A 255 -33.43 2.96 16.03
C THR A 255 -32.75 1.59 15.90
N TRP A 256 -31.68 1.48 15.12
CA TRP A 256 -30.92 0.23 14.98
C TRP A 256 -30.27 -0.22 16.28
N THR A 257 -29.87 0.71 17.14
CA THR A 257 -29.38 0.40 18.49
C THR A 257 -30.46 -0.23 19.36
N VAL A 258 -31.68 0.32 19.33
CA VAL A 258 -32.84 -0.22 20.07
C VAL A 258 -33.28 -1.58 19.51
N GLU A 259 -33.16 -1.78 18.20
CA GLU A 259 -33.44 -3.04 17.51
C GLU A 259 -32.30 -4.07 17.63
N GLU A 260 -31.24 -3.75 18.39
CA GLU A 260 -30.05 -4.60 18.58
C GLU A 260 -29.33 -4.97 17.27
N LYS A 261 -29.49 -4.17 16.22
CA LYS A 261 -28.79 -4.32 14.94
C LYS A 261 -27.36 -3.77 14.98
N ILE A 262 -27.14 -2.77 15.83
CA ILE A 262 -25.85 -2.20 16.18
C ILE A 262 -25.78 -1.99 17.69
N THR A 263 -24.59 -1.89 18.24
CA THR A 263 -24.33 -1.59 19.64
C THR A 263 -24.44 -0.10 19.92
N SER A 264 -24.63 0.26 21.19
CA SER A 264 -24.63 1.65 21.64
C SER A 264 -23.30 2.36 21.32
N GLY A 265 -22.19 1.62 21.39
CA GLY A 265 -20.86 2.08 20.98
C GLY A 265 -20.77 2.40 19.49
N GLU A 266 -21.22 1.50 18.62
CA GLU A 266 -21.21 1.71 17.15
C GLU A 266 -22.05 2.94 16.73
N MET A 267 -23.19 3.15 17.39
CA MET A 267 -24.01 4.35 17.18
C MET A 267 -23.27 5.63 17.59
N ILE A 268 -22.71 5.66 18.80
CA ILE A 268 -21.96 6.83 19.31
C ILE A 268 -20.80 7.15 18.36
N ILE A 269 -20.08 6.12 17.91
CA ILE A 269 -18.98 6.24 16.95
C ILE A 269 -19.42 6.93 15.65
N ALA A 270 -20.50 6.45 15.05
CA ALA A 270 -20.99 6.98 13.78
C ALA A 270 -21.48 8.44 13.91
N ILE A 271 -22.04 8.81 15.06
CA ILE A 271 -22.45 10.18 15.36
C ILE A 271 -21.23 11.08 15.59
N GLU A 272 -20.24 10.63 16.35
CA GLU A 272 -18.98 11.35 16.62
C GLU A 272 -18.19 11.66 15.33
N HIS A 273 -18.14 10.71 14.40
CA HIS A 273 -17.46 10.93 13.12
C HIS A 273 -18.03 12.13 12.36
N VAL A 274 -19.33 12.36 12.45
CA VAL A 274 -20.02 13.39 11.67
C VAL A 274 -19.95 14.76 12.34
N ILE A 275 -20.03 14.80 13.67
CA ILE A 275 -19.96 16.06 14.41
C ILE A 275 -18.54 16.61 14.54
N ASN A 276 -17.51 15.81 14.24
CA ASN A 276 -16.10 16.22 14.28
C ASN A 276 -15.49 16.52 12.90
N GLN A 277 -16.27 16.44 11.82
CA GLN A 277 -15.93 17.04 10.53
C GLN A 277 -16.16 18.57 10.57
#